data_AF-A0A3D0PQF9-F1
#
_entry.id   AF-A0A3D0PQF9-F1
#
_cell.length_a   1.000
_cell.length_b   1.000
_cell.length_c   1.000
_cell.angle_alpha   90.00
_cell.angle_beta   90.00
_cell.angle_gamma   90.00
#
_symmetry.space_group_name_H-M   'P 1'
#
loop_
_entity.id
_entity.type
_entity.pdbx_description
1 polymer ?
#
loop_
_entity_poly.entity_id
_entity_poly.type
_entity_poly.pdbx_seq_one_letter_code
_entity_poly.pdbx_strand_id
1 'polypeptide(L)'
;MEEKQKKIQVIIHCKEYEKRQRSLENIGHIKYKLPMIDAYVVEIEEAKLEVIKSLDGLISVEMDTHITAQMNRVNEIIESSWAHERNITGKGVGVAIVDTGISLHKDFAGEENRVIAFKDFINKLPDPYDDNGHGTHV
;
A
#
# COMPACT_ATOMS: atom_id res chain seq x y z
N MET A 1 19.24 27.36 18.97
CA MET A 1 18.01 26.93 18.26
C MET A 1 18.37 25.59 17.64
N GLU A 2 17.82 24.48 18.14
CA GLU A 2 18.05 23.16 17.54
C GLU A 2 17.30 23.08 16.21
N GLU A 3 18.02 22.94 15.10
CA GLU A 3 17.43 22.55 13.83
C GLU A 3 16.83 21.16 14.00
N LYS A 4 15.50 21.04 13.94
CA LYS A 4 14.84 19.74 13.86
C LYS A 4 15.33 19.05 12.58
N GLN A 5 16.11 17.98 12.75
CA GLN A 5 16.55 17.13 11.64
C GLN A 5 15.33 16.64 10.86
N LYS A 6 15.25 17.07 9.60
CA LYS A 6 14.19 16.67 8.68
C LYS A 6 14.38 15.19 8.32
N LYS A 7 13.34 14.41 8.59
CA LYS A 7 13.31 12.98 8.27
C LYS A 7 12.56 12.75 6.96
N ILE A 8 13.04 11.79 6.18
CA ILE A 8 12.44 11.37 4.91
C ILE A 8 12.23 9.86 4.91
N GLN A 9 11.20 9.40 4.22
CA GLN A 9 10.98 7.98 3.93
C GLN A 9 11.47 7.66 2.53
N VAL A 10 12.27 6.61 2.42
CA VAL A 10 12.80 6.11 1.16
C VAL A 10 12.55 4.61 1.02
N ILE A 11 12.28 4.18 -0.20
CA ILE A 11 12.21 2.77 -0.57
C ILE A 11 13.60 2.39 -1.11
N ILE A 12 14.23 1.41 -0.49
CA ILE A 12 15.57 0.93 -0.85
C ILE A 12 15.47 -0.48 -1.41
N HIS A 13 15.76 -0.64 -2.70
CA HIS A 13 15.94 -1.94 -3.32
C HIS A 13 17.39 -2.41 -3.15
N CYS A 14 17.56 -3.67 -2.76
CA CYS A 14 18.90 -4.20 -2.50
C CYS A 14 19.04 -5.66 -2.84
N LYS A 15 20.21 -6.03 -3.36
CA LYS A 15 20.63 -7.43 -3.46
C LYS A 15 20.93 -7.98 -2.07
N GLU A 16 20.78 -9.29 -1.90
CA GLU A 16 21.03 -9.98 -0.62
C GLU A 16 20.17 -9.42 0.54
N TYR A 17 18.86 -9.32 0.31
CA TYR A 17 17.82 -8.82 1.24
C TYR A 17 18.15 -9.08 2.72
N GLU A 18 18.24 -10.35 3.14
CA GLU A 18 18.46 -10.74 4.54
C GLU A 18 19.76 -10.18 5.15
N LYS A 19 20.85 -10.11 4.38
CA LYS A 19 22.14 -9.60 4.90
C LYS A 19 22.11 -8.08 5.09
N ARG A 20 21.33 -7.38 4.26
CA ARG A 20 21.25 -5.92 4.24
C ARG A 20 20.44 -5.31 5.37
N GLN A 21 19.58 -6.10 6.02
CA GLN A 21 18.76 -5.62 7.14
C GLN A 21 19.59 -4.91 8.22
N ARG A 22 20.67 -5.54 8.70
CA ARG A 22 21.52 -4.97 9.77
C ARG A 22 22.14 -3.63 9.39
N SER A 23 22.61 -3.51 8.14
CA SER A 23 23.21 -2.28 7.66
C SER A 23 22.19 -1.14 7.58
N LEU A 24 20.96 -1.44 7.17
CA LEU A 24 19.88 -0.45 7.10
C LEU A 24 19.37 -0.04 8.49
N GLU A 25 19.28 -0.97 9.44
CA GLU A 25 18.93 -0.68 10.85
C GLU A 25 19.94 0.24 11.54
N ASN A 26 21.22 0.20 11.15
CA ASN A 26 22.24 1.10 11.67
C ASN A 26 22.16 2.52 11.10
N ILE A 27 21.55 2.69 9.93
CA ILE A 27 21.49 3.98 9.21
C ILE A 27 20.19 4.71 9.53
N GLY A 28 19.09 3.98 9.68
CA GLY A 28 17.78 4.52 9.99
C GLY A 28 16.81 3.48 10.52
N HIS A 29 15.55 3.88 10.63
CA HIS A 29 14.50 3.02 11.14
C HIS A 29 13.75 2.34 9.99
N ILE A 30 13.82 1.00 9.93
CA ILE A 30 13.04 0.22 8.96
C ILE A 30 11.56 0.23 9.39
N LYS A 31 10.70 0.89 8.61
CA LYS A 31 9.24 0.90 8.83
C LYS A 31 8.57 -0.35 8.26
N TYR A 32 8.97 -0.73 7.04
CA TYR A 32 8.38 -1.88 6.34
C TYR A 32 9.45 -2.74 5.66
N LYS A 33 9.15 -4.03 5.63
CA LYS A 33 9.91 -5.07 4.94
C LYS A 33 9.08 -5.51 3.73
N LEU A 34 9.62 -5.39 2.53
CA LEU A 34 8.95 -5.73 1.27
C LEU A 34 9.68 -6.91 0.58
N PRO A 35 9.62 -8.13 1.15
CA PRO A 35 10.39 -9.28 0.67
C PRO A 35 10.01 -9.73 -0.75
N MET A 36 8.81 -9.41 -1.24
CA MET A 36 8.41 -9.77 -2.62
C MET A 36 9.20 -9.03 -3.70
N ILE A 37 9.82 -7.88 -3.36
CA ILE A 37 10.56 -7.03 -4.31
C ILE A 37 11.99 -6.73 -3.83
N ASP A 38 12.47 -7.50 -2.85
CA ASP A 38 13.78 -7.34 -2.20
C ASP A 38 14.05 -5.89 -1.74
N ALA A 39 13.05 -5.28 -1.08
CA ALA A 39 13.12 -3.88 -0.68
C ALA A 39 12.76 -3.63 0.80
N TYR A 40 13.19 -2.46 1.28
CA TYR A 40 12.88 -1.93 2.60
C TYR A 40 12.37 -0.50 2.50
N VAL A 41 11.35 -0.16 3.30
CA VAL A 41 10.96 1.23 3.53
C VAL A 41 11.67 1.71 4.79
N VAL A 42 12.57 2.68 4.64
CA VAL A 42 13.44 3.16 5.73
C VAL A 42 13.20 4.65 5.95
N GLU A 43 13.01 5.02 7.21
CA GLU A 43 12.97 6.41 7.66
C GLU A 43 14.39 6.82 8.09
N ILE A 44 14.91 7.87 7.46
CA ILE A 44 16.28 8.35 7.64
C ILE A 44 16.29 9.86 7.84
N GLU A 45 17.36 10.38 8.44
CA GLU A 45 17.66 11.81 8.38
C GLU A 45 18.06 12.19 6.95
N GLU A 46 17.57 13.33 6.44
CA GLU A 46 17.85 13.80 5.08
C GLU A 46 19.36 13.90 4.78
N ALA A 47 20.16 14.26 5.78
CA ALA A 47 21.62 14.31 5.68
C ALA A 47 22.29 12.95 5.37
N LYS A 48 21.63 11.83 5.68
CA LYS A 48 22.13 10.47 5.45
C LYS A 48 21.77 9.91 4.07
N LEU A 49 21.02 10.67 3.26
CA LEU A 49 20.57 10.22 1.94
C LEU A 49 21.75 9.90 1.00
N GLU A 50 22.79 10.73 0.99
CA GLU A 50 23.98 10.51 0.14
C GLU A 50 24.82 9.29 0.59
N VAL A 51 24.83 9.01 1.90
CA VAL A 51 25.47 7.80 2.44
C VAL A 51 24.75 6.54 1.95
N ILE A 52 23.42 6.58 1.81
CA ILE A 52 22.66 5.43 1.32
C ILE A 52 22.87 5.20 -0.17
N LYS A 53 22.89 6.28 -0.96
CA LYS A 53 23.16 6.18 -2.41
C LYS A 53 24.53 5.58 -2.72
N SER A 54 25.48 5.68 -1.79
CA SER A 54 26.84 5.14 -1.93
C SER A 54 27.03 3.73 -1.36
N LEU A 55 25.97 3.09 -0.83
CA LEU A 55 26.03 1.72 -0.32
C LEU A 55 26.20 0.69 -1.45
N ASP A 56 27.26 -0.11 -1.38
CA ASP A 56 27.58 -1.11 -2.38
C ASP A 56 26.54 -2.25 -2.44
N GLY A 57 25.90 -2.47 -3.61
CA GLY A 57 24.79 -3.41 -3.83
C GLY A 57 23.37 -2.81 -3.80
N LEU A 58 23.27 -1.47 -3.76
CA LEU A 58 22.01 -0.72 -3.81
C LEU A 58 21.54 -0.69 -5.27
N ILE A 59 20.27 -1.04 -5.51
CA ILE A 59 19.71 -1.07 -6.86
C ILE A 59 19.06 0.28 -7.18
N SER A 60 18.22 0.78 -6.27
CA SER A 60 17.55 2.08 -6.40
C SER A 60 17.12 2.62 -5.03
N VAL A 61 16.94 3.95 -4.98
CA VAL A 61 16.36 4.67 -3.85
C VAL A 61 15.25 5.55 -4.40
N GLU A 62 14.02 5.29 -4.00
CA GLU A 62 12.84 6.02 -4.47
C GLU A 62 12.21 6.80 -3.31
N MET A 63 11.82 8.05 -3.58
CA MET A 63 11.09 8.87 -2.62
C MET A 63 9.61 8.52 -2.66
N ASP A 64 9.01 8.39 -1.48
CA ASP A 64 7.59 8.09 -1.32
C ASP A 64 6.73 9.18 -2.01
N THR A 65 5.96 8.79 -3.03
CA THR A 65 5.16 9.70 -3.86
C THR A 65 3.67 9.45 -3.60
N HIS A 66 2.91 10.52 -3.38
CA HIS A 66 1.45 10.43 -3.20
C HIS A 66 0.75 10.19 -4.55
N ILE A 67 -0.10 9.17 -4.61
CA ILE A 67 -0.97 8.86 -5.75
C ILE A 67 -2.42 9.19 -5.35
N THR A 68 -3.19 9.79 -6.27
CA THR A 68 -4.63 10.03 -6.10
C THR A 68 -5.41 9.25 -7.14
N ALA A 69 -6.64 8.89 -6.80
CA ALA A 69 -7.43 7.97 -7.59
C ALA A 69 -8.67 8.63 -8.23
N GLN A 70 -9.18 8.00 -9.29
CA GLN A 70 -10.17 8.54 -10.23
C GLN A 70 -11.06 7.40 -10.72
N MET A 71 -12.40 7.54 -10.77
CA MET A 71 -13.26 7.08 -11.89
C MET A 71 -14.78 7.13 -11.63
N ASN A 72 -15.59 7.27 -12.71
CA ASN A 72 -17.07 7.18 -12.69
C ASN A 72 -17.77 6.64 -13.98
N ARG A 73 -17.07 5.99 -14.95
CA ARG A 73 -17.67 5.70 -16.30
C ARG A 73 -17.46 4.29 -16.90
N VAL A 74 -17.07 3.28 -16.11
CA VAL A 74 -16.59 1.98 -16.66
C VAL A 74 -17.71 0.96 -16.97
N ASN A 75 -18.83 0.94 -16.26
CA ASN A 75 -19.81 -0.16 -16.36
C ASN A 75 -20.42 -0.37 -17.75
N GLU A 76 -20.75 0.71 -18.48
CA GLU A 76 -21.28 0.61 -19.84
C GLU A 76 -20.23 0.14 -20.85
N ILE A 77 -18.96 0.45 -20.61
CA ILE A 77 -17.86 0.14 -21.54
C ILE A 77 -17.49 -1.34 -21.48
N ILE A 78 -17.59 -1.96 -20.29
CA ILE A 78 -17.21 -3.37 -20.07
C ILE A 78 -18.36 -4.36 -20.30
N GLU A 79 -19.53 -3.88 -20.73
CA GLU A 79 -20.74 -4.70 -20.97
C GLU A 79 -21.09 -5.66 -19.81
N SER A 80 -21.01 -5.18 -18.56
CA SER A 80 -21.24 -6.03 -17.38
C SER A 80 -22.61 -6.74 -17.38
N SER A 81 -23.61 -6.13 -18.03
CA SER A 81 -24.94 -6.74 -18.27
C SER A 81 -24.86 -8.08 -19.00
N TRP A 82 -23.99 -8.23 -20.00
CA TRP A 82 -23.84 -9.47 -20.76
C TRP A 82 -23.43 -10.65 -19.87
N ALA A 83 -22.56 -10.38 -18.89
CA ALA A 83 -22.08 -11.37 -17.93
C ALA A 83 -23.17 -11.74 -16.92
N HIS A 84 -23.89 -10.74 -16.39
CA HIS A 84 -24.99 -10.96 -15.45
C HIS A 84 -26.16 -11.73 -16.07
N GLU A 85 -26.52 -11.45 -17.34
CA GLU A 85 -27.53 -12.21 -18.08
C GLU A 85 -27.18 -13.70 -18.24
N ARG A 86 -25.89 -14.03 -18.20
CA ARG A 86 -25.38 -15.41 -18.26
C ARG A 86 -25.08 -16.00 -16.87
N ASN A 87 -25.51 -15.33 -15.82
CA ASN A 87 -25.29 -15.71 -14.42
C ASN A 87 -23.80 -15.81 -14.04
N ILE A 88 -22.95 -15.04 -14.72
CA ILE A 88 -21.52 -14.89 -14.40
C ILE A 88 -21.40 -13.71 -13.42
N THR A 89 -21.38 -14.03 -12.13
CA THR A 89 -21.47 -13.03 -11.04
C THR A 89 -20.18 -12.86 -10.24
N GLY A 90 -19.18 -13.71 -10.47
CA GLY A 90 -17.98 -13.78 -9.64
C GLY A 90 -18.18 -14.50 -8.29
N LYS A 91 -19.34 -15.16 -8.07
CA LYS A 91 -19.57 -15.94 -6.85
C LYS A 91 -18.47 -16.98 -6.62
N GLY A 92 -17.86 -16.95 -5.44
CA GLY A 92 -16.74 -17.83 -5.07
C GLY A 92 -15.35 -17.28 -5.43
N VAL A 93 -15.26 -16.11 -6.07
CA VAL A 93 -14.01 -15.41 -6.35
C VAL A 93 -13.79 -14.31 -5.30
N GLY A 94 -12.63 -14.33 -4.64
CA GLY A 94 -12.22 -13.25 -3.74
C GLY A 94 -11.40 -12.19 -4.49
N VAL A 95 -11.69 -10.91 -4.24
CA VAL A 95 -10.94 -9.78 -4.78
C VAL A 95 -10.33 -9.00 -3.62
N ALA A 96 -9.04 -8.72 -3.69
CA ALA A 96 -8.34 -7.86 -2.74
C ALA A 96 -8.17 -6.46 -3.33
N ILE A 97 -8.63 -5.45 -2.59
CA ILE A 97 -8.53 -4.04 -2.96
C ILE A 97 -7.56 -3.38 -1.98
N VAL A 98 -6.56 -2.68 -2.50
CA VAL A 98 -5.57 -1.92 -1.71
C VAL A 98 -5.83 -0.44 -1.97
N ASP A 99 -6.54 0.19 -1.06
CA ASP A 99 -7.02 1.58 -1.20
C ASP A 99 -7.18 2.24 0.20
N THR A 100 -7.90 3.35 0.31
CA THR A 100 -8.07 4.12 1.56
C THR A 100 -8.89 3.40 2.64
N GLY A 101 -9.54 2.30 2.30
CA GLY A 101 -10.30 1.48 3.23
C GLY A 101 -11.62 1.01 2.63
N ILE A 102 -12.55 0.59 3.49
CA ILE A 102 -13.92 0.28 3.08
C ILE A 102 -14.90 0.57 4.22
N SER A 103 -15.94 1.34 3.91
CA SER A 103 -17.10 1.50 4.79
C SER A 103 -18.08 0.35 4.59
N LEU A 104 -18.56 -0.24 5.68
CA LEU A 104 -19.56 -1.32 5.67
C LEU A 104 -20.97 -0.78 5.34
N HIS A 105 -21.12 -0.16 4.17
CA HIS A 105 -22.40 0.28 3.63
C HIS A 105 -23.32 -0.91 3.36
N LYS A 106 -24.63 -0.69 3.31
CA LYS A 106 -25.64 -1.75 3.08
C LYS A 106 -25.42 -2.53 1.79
N ASP A 107 -24.80 -1.91 0.79
CA ASP A 107 -24.48 -2.60 -0.46
C ASP A 107 -23.38 -3.66 -0.26
N PHE A 108 -22.50 -3.50 0.73
CA PHE A 108 -21.42 -4.45 1.05
C PHE A 108 -21.79 -5.40 2.18
N ALA A 109 -22.52 -4.92 3.17
CA ALA A 109 -22.81 -5.64 4.42
C ALA A 109 -24.30 -5.68 4.78
N GLY A 110 -25.18 -5.65 3.78
CA GLY A 110 -26.63 -5.73 3.93
C GLY A 110 -27.13 -7.11 4.31
N GLU A 111 -27.69 -7.85 3.36
CA GLU A 111 -28.22 -9.20 3.61
C GLU A 111 -27.13 -10.25 3.77
N GLU A 112 -26.05 -10.13 3.00
CA GLU A 112 -24.84 -10.95 3.13
C GLU A 112 -23.63 -10.02 3.22
N ASN A 113 -22.70 -10.33 4.13
CA ASN A 113 -21.45 -9.59 4.23
C ASN A 113 -20.48 -10.05 3.13
N ARG A 114 -20.23 -9.17 2.15
CA ARG A 114 -19.27 -9.38 1.06
C ARG A 114 -17.83 -9.10 1.48
N VAL A 115 -17.62 -8.39 2.59
CA VAL A 115 -16.29 -8.07 3.13
C VAL A 115 -15.87 -9.15 4.11
N ILE A 116 -15.07 -10.10 3.63
CA ILE A 116 -14.64 -11.27 4.42
C ILE A 116 -13.33 -11.06 5.17
N ALA A 117 -12.55 -10.03 4.82
CA ALA A 117 -11.28 -9.70 5.45
C ALA A 117 -11.00 -8.20 5.33
N PHE A 118 -10.34 -7.64 6.35
CA PHE A 118 -9.85 -6.27 6.34
C PHE A 118 -8.46 -6.21 6.97
N LYS A 119 -7.58 -5.37 6.41
CA LYS A 119 -6.27 -5.13 6.95
C LYS A 119 -5.85 -3.68 6.73
N ASP A 120 -5.72 -2.97 7.82
CA ASP A 120 -5.16 -1.62 7.83
C ASP A 120 -3.64 -1.68 8.05
N PHE A 121 -2.88 -1.15 7.10
CA PHE A 121 -1.43 -1.04 7.16
C PHE A 121 -0.93 0.30 7.73
N ILE A 122 -1.82 1.31 7.84
CA ILE A 122 -1.50 2.66 8.31
C ILE A 122 -1.82 2.78 9.81
N ASN A 123 -3.09 2.77 10.20
CA ASN A 123 -3.51 2.96 11.60
C ASN A 123 -3.59 1.65 12.39
N LYS A 124 -3.45 0.51 11.69
CA LYS A 124 -3.50 -0.85 12.27
C LYS A 124 -4.78 -1.14 13.03
N LEU A 125 -5.89 -0.49 12.63
CA LEU A 125 -7.19 -0.76 13.23
C LEU A 125 -7.70 -2.14 12.80
N PRO A 126 -8.35 -2.89 13.71
CA PRO A 126 -8.86 -4.22 13.42
C PRO A 126 -10.16 -4.19 12.61
N ASP A 127 -10.95 -3.13 12.78
CA ASP A 127 -12.28 -3.00 12.18
C ASP A 127 -12.22 -2.21 10.85
N PRO A 128 -13.02 -2.58 9.84
CA PRO A 128 -13.07 -1.86 8.57
C PRO A 128 -13.56 -0.41 8.74
N TYR A 129 -12.85 0.52 8.11
CA TYR A 129 -13.22 1.92 7.99
C TYR A 129 -12.68 2.47 6.68
N ASP A 130 -13.16 3.65 6.29
CA ASP A 130 -12.61 4.45 5.19
C ASP A 130 -12.76 5.92 5.57
N ASP A 131 -11.62 6.60 5.68
CA ASP A 131 -11.54 8.01 6.10
C ASP A 131 -11.47 8.99 4.92
N ASN A 132 -11.31 8.47 3.69
CA ASN A 132 -11.30 9.25 2.46
C ASN A 132 -12.57 9.03 1.61
N GLY A 133 -13.10 7.81 1.62
CA GLY A 133 -14.26 7.38 0.84
C GLY A 133 -13.90 6.80 -0.54
N HIS A 134 -12.65 6.91 -0.98
CA HIS A 134 -12.22 6.40 -2.28
C HIS A 134 -12.27 4.87 -2.34
N GLY A 135 -11.71 4.18 -1.35
CA GLY A 135 -11.73 2.72 -1.31
C GLY A 135 -13.13 2.12 -1.19
N THR A 136 -14.07 2.83 -0.56
CA THR A 136 -15.50 2.44 -0.53
C THR A 136 -16.18 2.58 -1.91
N HIS A 137 -15.67 3.49 -2.76
CA HIS A 137 -16.22 3.75 -4.09
C HIS A 137 -15.71 2.78 -5.16
N VAL A 138 -14.48 2.28 -5.02
CA VAL A 138 -13.84 1.30 -5.93
C VAL A 138 -14.54 -0.05 -5.89
#